data_AF-A0A2N6ICK2-F1
#
_entry.id   AF-A0A2N6ICK2-F1
#
_cell.length_a   1.000
_cell.length_b   1.000
_cell.length_c   1.000
_cell.angle_alpha   90.00
_cell.angle_beta   90.00
_cell.angle_gamma   90.00
#
_symmetry.space_group_name_H-M   'P 1'
#
loop_
_entity.id
_entity.type
_entity.pdbx_description
1 polymer ?
#
loop_
_entity_poly.entity_id
_entity_poly.type
_entity_poly.pdbx_seq_one_letter_code
_entity_poly.pdbx_strand_id
1 'polypeptide(L)'
;MLKINEIDIVVASREFEFRLEDGSTETYSVRVGMPYERDDGFDWCCPYELGTASSRRLRCAFGIDSIQALELAMKIIKVEIEIWERYRLDENTLKT
;
A
#
# COMPACT_ATOMS: atom_id res chain seq x y z
N MET A 1 1.16 19.49 5.50
CA MET A 1 0.91 18.09 5.08
C MET A 1 0.34 17.34 6.26
N LEU A 2 -0.98 17.10 6.31
CA LEU A 2 -1.55 16.22 7.34
C LEU A 2 -0.92 14.83 7.21
N LYS A 3 -0.33 14.35 8.30
CA LYS A 3 0.15 12.98 8.40
C LYS A 3 -1.08 12.10 8.67
N ILE A 4 -1.30 11.14 7.78
CA ILE A 4 -2.22 10.04 8.04
C ILE A 4 -1.45 9.07 8.93
N ASN A 5 -1.95 8.85 10.15
CA ASN A 5 -1.29 8.00 11.14
C ASN A 5 -1.89 6.59 11.17
N GLU A 6 -3.14 6.43 10.75
CA GLU A 6 -3.83 5.15 10.67
C GLU A 6 -4.94 5.14 9.61
N ILE A 7 -5.38 3.94 9.21
CA ILE A 7 -6.59 3.73 8.42
C ILE A 7 -7.74 3.46 9.40
N ASP A 8 -8.69 4.39 9.46
CA ASP A 8 -9.87 4.29 10.35
C ASP A 8 -10.76 3.10 9.96
N ILE A 9 -11.30 3.13 8.74
CA ILE A 9 -12.16 2.06 8.20
C ILE A 9 -11.45 1.38 7.03
N VAL A 10 -11.15 0.07 7.17
CA VAL A 10 -10.63 -0.75 6.07
C VAL A 10 -11.79 -1.30 5.26
N VAL A 11 -11.80 -1.03 3.95
CA VAL A 11 -12.84 -1.50 3.03
C VAL A 11 -12.39 -2.70 2.19
N ALA A 12 -11.08 -2.89 2.04
CA ALA A 12 -10.51 -4.05 1.40
C ALA A 12 -9.12 -4.36 1.97
N SER A 13 -8.77 -5.64 2.04
CA SER A 13 -7.44 -6.08 2.41
C SER A 13 -7.04 -7.34 1.65
N ARG A 14 -5.73 -7.53 1.51
CA ARG A 14 -5.15 -8.77 0.98
C ARG A 14 -3.85 -9.06 1.69
N GLU A 15 -3.67 -10.32 2.04
CA GLU A 15 -2.40 -10.85 2.55
C GLU A 15 -1.76 -11.76 1.51
N PHE A 16 -0.44 -11.75 1.46
CA PHE A 16 0.39 -12.59 0.62
C PHE A 16 1.45 -13.25 1.50
N GLU A 17 1.72 -14.52 1.26
CA GLU A 17 2.84 -15.22 1.87
C GLU A 17 3.91 -15.41 0.79
N PHE A 18 5.07 -14.78 1.00
CA PHE A 18 6.23 -15.00 0.16
C PHE A 18 7.09 -16.09 0.78
N ARG A 19 7.34 -17.15 0.01
CA ARG A 19 8.32 -18.17 0.37
C ARG A 19 9.68 -17.81 -0.22
N LEU A 20 10.68 -17.77 0.63
CA LEU A 20 12.07 -17.50 0.29
C LEU A 20 12.79 -18.80 -0.10
N GLU A 21 13.89 -18.66 -0.83
CA GLU A 21 14.71 -19.80 -1.26
C GLU A 21 15.35 -20.54 -0.08
N ASP A 22 15.63 -19.82 1.02
CA ASP A 22 16.11 -20.40 2.28
C ASP A 22 15.01 -21.13 3.07
N GLY A 23 13.78 -21.19 2.54
CA GLY A 23 12.62 -21.82 3.14
C GLY A 23 11.88 -20.95 4.16
N SER A 24 12.36 -19.74 4.46
CA SER A 24 11.65 -18.82 5.34
C SER A 24 10.44 -18.19 4.63
N THR A 25 9.47 -17.74 5.41
CA THR A 25 8.23 -17.12 4.91
C THR A 25 8.10 -15.70 5.42
N GLU A 26 7.70 -14.79 4.54
CA GLU A 26 7.41 -13.41 4.90
C GLU A 26 5.98 -13.06 4.49
N THR A 27 5.18 -12.61 5.45
CA THR A 27 3.81 -12.16 5.20
C THR A 27 3.81 -10.70 4.83
N TYR A 28 3.14 -10.40 3.72
CA TYR A 28 2.92 -9.06 3.23
C TYR A 28 1.43 -8.75 3.19
N SER A 29 1.08 -7.49 3.42
CA SER A 29 -0.30 -7.04 3.49
C SER A 29 -0.50 -5.74 2.71
N VAL A 30 -1.66 -5.68 2.06
CA VAL A 30 -2.24 -4.47 1.47
C VAL A 30 -3.54 -4.20 2.21
N ARG A 31 -3.75 -2.97 2.67
CA ARG A 31 -5.03 -2.52 3.23
C ARG A 31 -5.44 -1.25 2.52
N VAL A 32 -6.70 -1.19 2.10
CA VAL A 32 -7.32 -0.02 1.48
C VAL A 32 -8.38 0.50 2.43
N GLY A 33 -8.28 1.78 2.77
CA GLY A 33 -9.24 2.45 3.63
C GLY A 33 -10.40 3.07 2.86
N MET A 34 -11.44 3.42 3.59
CA MET A 34 -12.59 4.15 3.07
C MET A 34 -12.14 5.54 2.59
N PRO A 35 -12.46 5.95 1.35
CA PRO A 35 -12.23 7.32 0.90
C PRO A 35 -12.97 8.33 1.78
N TYR A 36 -12.35 9.48 2.04
CA TYR A 36 -12.93 10.56 2.83
C TYR A 36 -12.54 11.94 2.29
N GLU A 37 -13.41 12.92 2.51
CA GLU A 37 -13.17 14.33 2.16
C GLU A 37 -12.11 14.94 3.08
N ARG A 38 -11.27 15.83 2.55
CA ARG A 38 -10.30 16.58 3.35
C ARG A 38 -10.56 18.07 3.27
N ASP A 39 -10.46 18.73 4.41
CA ASP A 39 -10.67 20.18 4.53
C ASP A 39 -9.54 21.04 3.93
N ASP A 40 -8.51 20.43 3.30
CA ASP A 40 -7.26 21.12 2.92
C ASP A 40 -7.07 21.37 1.41
N GLY A 41 -8.13 21.30 0.62
CA GLY A 41 -8.13 21.66 -0.80
C GLY A 41 -7.76 20.53 -1.77
N PHE A 42 -7.57 19.31 -1.26
CA PHE A 42 -7.73 18.09 -2.05
C PHE A 42 -9.10 17.52 -1.72
N ASP A 43 -9.98 17.44 -2.72
CA ASP A 43 -11.40 17.15 -2.46
C ASP A 43 -11.57 15.80 -1.74
N TRP A 44 -10.82 14.77 -2.12
CA TRP A 44 -10.88 13.44 -1.52
C TRP A 44 -9.53 12.76 -1.34
N CYS A 45 -9.46 11.90 -0.33
CA CYS A 45 -8.31 11.05 -0.02
C CYS A 45 -8.76 9.60 0.13
N CYS A 46 -8.08 8.67 -0.55
CA CYS A 46 -8.18 7.24 -0.29
C CYS A 46 -6.89 6.75 0.38
N PRO A 47 -6.91 6.44 1.68
CA PRO A 47 -5.74 5.95 2.38
C PRO A 47 -5.47 4.48 2.04
N TYR A 48 -4.21 4.09 1.96
CA TYR A 48 -3.80 2.70 1.79
C TYR A 48 -2.50 2.42 2.53
N GLU A 49 -2.38 1.20 3.03
CA GLU A 49 -1.22 0.71 3.76
C GLU A 49 -0.64 -0.50 3.04
N LEU A 50 0.68 -0.49 2.90
CA LEU A 50 1.48 -1.51 2.25
C LEU A 50 2.60 -1.88 3.21
N GLY A 51 2.67 -3.14 3.63
CA GLY A 51 3.70 -3.52 4.57
C GLY A 51 3.77 -4.99 4.95
N THR A 52 4.90 -5.35 5.54
CA THR A 52 5.10 -6.58 6.31
C THR A 52 4.76 -6.32 7.78
N ALA A 53 4.87 -7.36 8.62
CA ALA A 53 4.68 -7.20 10.06
C ALA A 53 5.64 -6.18 10.69
N SER A 54 6.85 -6.04 10.15
CA SER A 54 7.93 -5.19 10.68
C SER A 54 8.06 -3.83 10.00
N SER A 55 7.48 -3.64 8.81
CA SER A 55 7.60 -2.40 8.04
C SER A 55 6.29 -2.08 7.34
N ARG A 56 5.71 -0.91 7.64
CA ARG A 56 4.45 -0.45 7.06
C ARG A 56 4.59 0.94 6.48
N ARG A 57 4.00 1.16 5.31
CA ARG A 57 3.92 2.46 4.64
C ARG A 57 2.46 2.82 4.47
N LEU A 58 2.04 3.82 5.24
CA LEU A 58 0.72 4.43 5.10
C LEU A 58 0.82 5.62 4.16
N ARG A 59 0.00 5.60 3.11
CA ARG A 59 -0.06 6.62 2.07
C ARG A 59 -1.51 6.99 1.78
N CYS A 60 -1.68 8.01 0.95
CA CYS A 60 -2.98 8.35 0.40
C CYS A 60 -2.86 8.75 -1.07
N ALA A 61 -3.86 8.33 -1.84
CA ALA A 61 -4.10 8.83 -3.19
C ALA A 61 -5.18 9.91 -3.14
N PHE A 62 -4.90 11.06 -3.76
CA PHE A 62 -5.83 12.18 -3.82
C PHE A 62 -6.61 12.18 -5.12
N GLY A 63 -7.88 12.57 -5.05
CA GLY A 63 -8.74 12.75 -6.21
C GLY A 63 -9.77 13.86 -5.99
N ILE A 64 -10.43 14.28 -7.07
CA ILE A 64 -11.53 15.27 -7.03
C ILE A 64 -12.80 14.69 -6.39
N ASP A 65 -12.93 13.36 -6.39
CA ASP A 65 -14.02 12.63 -5.76
C ASP A 65 -13.53 11.30 -5.18
N SER A 66 -14.42 10.65 -4.42
CA SER A 66 -14.15 9.35 -3.79
C SER A 66 -13.77 8.26 -4.79
N ILE A 67 -14.36 8.27 -5.98
CA ILE A 67 -14.16 7.24 -7.01
C ILE A 67 -12.77 7.40 -7.62
N GLN A 68 -12.38 8.62 -7.98
CA GLN A 68 -11.06 8.92 -8.53
C GLN A 68 -9.97 8.63 -7.49
N ALA A 69 -10.17 9.04 -6.24
CA ALA A 69 -9.20 8.76 -5.17
C ALA A 69 -8.97 7.25 -5.00
N LEU A 70 -10.06 6.45 -5.01
CA LEU A 70 -9.97 4.99 -4.96
C LEU A 70 -9.30 4.40 -6.20
N GLU A 71 -9.70 4.83 -7.40
CA GLU A 71 -9.13 4.34 -8.67
C GLU A 71 -7.61 4.58 -8.72
N LEU A 72 -7.16 5.77 -8.31
CA LEU A 72 -5.76 6.12 -8.21
C LEU A 72 -5.03 5.31 -7.14
N ALA A 73 -5.62 5.10 -5.96
CA ALA A 73 -5.05 4.24 -4.93
C ALA A 73 -4.80 2.82 -5.47
N MET A 74 -5.78 2.22 -6.16
CA MET A 74 -5.65 0.89 -6.75
C MET A 74 -4.56 0.83 -7.83
N LYS A 75 -4.45 1.85 -8.68
CA LYS A 75 -3.37 1.95 -9.69
C LYS A 75 -1.99 2.06 -9.04
N ILE A 76 -1.85 2.86 -7.99
CA ILE A 76 -0.57 3.03 -7.28
C ILE A 76 -0.17 1.75 -6.56
N ILE A 77 -1.10 1.11 -5.84
CA ILE A 77 -0.87 -0.15 -5.14
C ILE A 77 -0.30 -1.20 -6.09
N LYS A 78 -0.87 -1.32 -7.30
CA LYS A 78 -0.37 -2.26 -8.32
C LYS A 78 1.12 -2.01 -8.62
N VAL A 79 1.50 -0.76 -8.88
CA VAL A 79 2.89 -0.39 -9.17
C VAL A 79 3.80 -0.60 -7.96
N GLU A 80 3.36 -0.27 -6.74
CA GLU A 80 4.17 -0.49 -5.54
C GLU A 80 4.45 -1.98 -5.29
N ILE A 81 3.46 -2.85 -5.54
CA ILE A 81 3.64 -4.31 -5.46
C ILE A 81 4.67 -4.78 -6.50
N GLU A 82 4.53 -4.37 -7.77
CA GLU A 82 5.47 -4.74 -8.84
C GLU A 82 6.90 -4.28 -8.54
N ILE A 83 7.06 -3.06 -8.01
CA ILE A 83 8.36 -2.52 -7.62
C ILE A 83 8.97 -3.33 -6.47
N TRP A 84 8.17 -3.72 -5.48
CA TRP A 84 8.65 -4.54 -4.37
C TRP A 84 9.06 -5.94 -4.80
N GLU A 85 8.29 -6.56 -5.69
CA GLU A 85 8.67 -7.84 -6.29
C GLU A 85 10.05 -7.73 -6.97
N ARG A 86 10.32 -6.63 -7.69
CA ARG A 86 11.61 -6.41 -8.38
C ARG A 86 12.77 -6.15 -7.43
N TYR A 87 12.65 -5.20 -6.50
CA TYR A 87 13.75 -4.90 -5.56
C TYR A 87 14.10 -6.12 -4.69
N ARG A 88 13.12 -6.99 -4.41
CA ARG A 88 13.36 -8.26 -3.72
C ARG A 88 14.17 -9.26 -4.57
N LEU A 89 13.92 -9.34 -5.88
CA LEU A 89 14.72 -10.17 -6.79
C LEU A 89 16.17 -9.66 -6.88
N ASP A 90 16.36 -8.34 -6.89
CA ASP A 90 17.69 -7.73 -6.98
C ASP A 90 18.53 -7.93 -5.70
N GLU A 91 17.92 -7.84 -4.50
CA GLU A 91 18.60 -8.12 -3.23
C GLU A 91 19.03 -9.58 -3.09
N ASN A 92 18.29 -10.53 -3.69
CA ASN A 92 18.67 -11.94 -3.73
C ASN A 92 19.74 -12.25 -4.78
N THR A 93 19.76 -11.52 -5.91
CA THR A 93 20.74 -11.74 -7.00
C THR A 93 22.16 -11.28 -6.60
N LEU A 94 22.28 -10.36 -5.65
CA LEU A 94 23.56 -9.84 -5.12
C LEU A 94 24.19 -10.73 -4.03
N LYS A 95 23.56 -11.85 -3.65
CA LYS A 95 24.05 -12.79 -2.62
C LYS A 95 24.53 -14.14 -3.17
N THR A 96 24.58 -14.30 -4.50
CA THR A 96 25.19 -15.44 -5.22
C THR A 96 26.58 -15.11 -5.72
#